data_AF-A0A9Q9EWK2-F1
#
_entry.id   AF-A0A9Q9EWK2-F1
#
_cell.length_a   1.000
_cell.length_b   1.000
_cell.length_c   1.000
_cell.angle_alpha   90.00
_cell.angle_beta   90.00
_cell.angle_gamma   90.00
#
_symmetry.space_group_name_H-M   'P 1'
#
loop_
_entity.id
_entity.type
_entity.pdbx_description
1 polymer ?
#
loop_
_entity_poly.entity_id
_entity_poly.type
_entity_poly.pdbx_seq_one_letter_code
_entity_poly.pdbx_strand_id
1 'polypeptide(L)' 'MSYASLEKKMNNLTIEQQESVFDYINFLLYKNNVNKKKVVHRTPGGLKGSFYMADDFDKTPECFEEYI' A
#
# COMPACT_ATOMS: atom_id res chain seq x y z
N MET A 1 1.92 -30.26 -7.07
CA MET A 1 2.72 -30.96 -6.04
C MET A 1 1.83 -31.19 -4.85
N SER A 2 1.86 -32.38 -4.25
CA SER A 2 1.16 -32.63 -2.98
C SER A 2 1.88 -31.89 -1.85
N TYR A 3 1.14 -31.39 -0.85
CA TYR A 3 1.69 -30.74 0.35
C TYR A 3 2.75 -31.62 1.02
N ALA A 4 2.47 -32.92 1.14
CA ALA A 4 3.38 -33.89 1.72
C ALA A 4 4.72 -34.04 0.97
N SER A 5 4.73 -33.76 -0.33
CA SER A 5 5.96 -33.80 -1.14
C SER A 5 6.81 -32.54 -0.96
N LEU A 6 6.18 -31.40 -0.65
CA LEU A 6 6.86 -30.13 -0.39
C LEU A 6 7.51 -30.14 0.99
N GLU A 7 6.75 -30.59 2.00
CA GLU A 7 7.20 -30.68 3.39
C GLU A 7 8.44 -31.59 3.53
N LYS A 8 8.40 -32.78 2.92
CA LYS A 8 9.56 -33.69 2.88
C LYS A 8 10.79 -33.05 2.24
N LYS A 9 10.60 -32.26 1.18
CA LYS A 9 11.71 -31.57 0.50
C LYS A 9 12.26 -30.42 1.34
N MET A 10 11.41 -29.66 2.02
CA MET A 10 11.85 -28.58 2.91
C MET A 10 12.63 -29.10 4.11
N ASN A 11 12.21 -30.21 4.71
CA ASN A 11 12.90 -30.81 5.85
C ASN A 11 14.30 -31.35 5.51
N ASN A 12 14.59 -31.58 4.23
CA ASN A 12 15.91 -32.03 3.77
C ASN A 12 16.87 -30.87 3.44
N LEU A 13 16.41 -29.61 3.54
CA LEU A 13 17.23 -28.43 3.31
C LEU A 13 17.97 -28.00 4.58
N THR A 14 19.05 -27.25 4.42
CA THR A 14 19.70 -26.57 5.55
C THR A 14 18.81 -25.45 6.08
N ILE A 15 19.07 -25.00 7.31
CA ILE A 15 18.31 -23.92 7.96
C ILE A 15 18.30 -22.64 7.10
N GLU A 16 19.47 -22.23 6.59
CA GLU A 16 19.61 -21.04 5.73
C GLU A 16 18.78 -21.16 4.42
N GLN A 17 18.70 -22.35 3.86
CA GLN A 17 17.90 -22.61 2.66
C GLN A 17 16.40 -22.61 2.98
N GLN A 18 16.00 -23.09 4.16
CA GLN A 18 14.62 -23.03 4.62
C GLN A 18 14.15 -21.58 4.83
N GLU A 19 15.01 -20.73 5.39
CA GLU A 19 14.75 -19.29 5.53
C GLU A 19 14.56 -18.63 4.16
N SER A 20 15.42 -18.94 3.20
CA SER A 20 15.29 -18.45 1.82
C SER A 20 13.98 -18.87 1.16
N VAL A 21 13.53 -20.11 1.39
CA VAL A 21 12.24 -20.61 0.90
C VAL A 21 11.08 -19.88 1.59
N PHE A 22 11.18 -19.64 2.90
CA PHE A 22 10.18 -18.92 3.66
C PHE A 22 10.01 -17.47 3.17
N ASP A 23 11.12 -16.78 2.93
CA ASP A 23 11.11 -15.43 2.37
C ASP A 23 10.46 -15.39 0.98
N TYR A 24 10.75 -16.38 0.14
CA TYR A 24 10.13 -16.48 -1.17
C TYR A 24 8.62 -16.73 -1.09
N ILE A 25 8.16 -17.58 -0.17
CA ILE A 25 6.73 -17.80 0.08
C ILE A 25 6.06 -16.49 0.52
N ASN A 26 6.68 -15.74 1.44
CA ASN A 26 6.17 -14.45 1.90
C ASN A 26 6.08 -13.44 0.75
N PHE A 27 7.09 -13.40 -0.12
CA PHE A 27 7.07 -12.58 -1.33
C PHE A 27 5.89 -12.93 -2.25
N LEU A 28 5.63 -14.22 -2.49
CA LEU A 28 4.50 -14.67 -3.31
C LEU A 28 3.15 -14.29 -2.68
N LEU A 29 3.01 -14.44 -1.36
CA LEU A 29 1.80 -14.02 -0.63
C LEU A 29 1.57 -12.52 -0.74
N TYR A 30 2.63 -11.72 -0.57
CA TYR A 30 2.56 -10.27 -0.75
C TYR A 30 2.11 -9.90 -2.16
N LYS A 31 2.72 -10.49 -3.20
CA LYS A 31 2.36 -10.23 -4.61
C LYS A 31 0.91 -10.58 -4.91
N ASN A 32 0.41 -11.70 -4.38
CA ASN A 32 -1.00 -12.08 -4.51
C ASN A 32 -1.95 -11.08 -3.85
N ASN A 33 -1.54 -10.46 -2.74
CA ASN A 33 -2.33 -9.42 -2.08
C ASN A 33 -2.26 -8.07 -2.81
N VAL A 34 -1.13 -7.71 -3.41
CA VAL A 34 -1.01 -6.48 -4.22
C VAL A 34 -1.92 -6.55 -5.44
N ASN A 35 -2.00 -7.68 -6.13
CA ASN A 35 -2.91 -7.87 -7.26
C ASN A 35 -4.40 -7.78 -6.89
N LYS A 36 -4.75 -7.96 -5.60
CA LYS A 36 -6.12 -7.79 -5.09
C LYS A 36 -6.44 -6.36 -4.65
N LYS A 37 -5.45 -5.48 -4.53
CA LYS A 37 -5.73 -4.06 -4.26
C LYS A 37 -6.41 -3.49 -5.51
N LYS A 38 -7.68 -3.10 -5.36
CA LYS A 38 -8.43 -2.41 -6.41
C LYS A 38 -7.54 -1.30 -6.97
N VAL A 39 -7.34 -1.28 -8.28
CA VAL A 39 -6.68 -0.17 -8.96
C VAL A 39 -7.51 1.06 -8.66
N VAL A 40 -7.04 1.91 -7.73
CA VAL A 40 -7.71 3.17 -7.41
C VAL A 40 -7.46 4.09 -8.60
N HIS A 41 -8.45 4.17 -9.48
CA HIS A 41 -8.40 5.13 -10.57
C HIS A 41 -8.63 6.52 -10.00
N ARG A 42 -7.60 7.35 -10.01
CA ARG A 42 -7.70 8.75 -9.60
C ARG A 42 -8.41 9.51 -10.71
N THR A 43 -9.63 9.95 -10.46
CA THR A 43 -10.37 10.84 -11.37
C THR A 43 -10.03 12.29 -11.02
N PRO A 44 -9.39 13.07 -11.93
CA PRO A 44 -9.19 14.48 -11.69
C PRO A 44 -10.54 15.18 -11.53
N GLY A 45 -10.65 16.07 -10.54
CA GLY A 45 -11.91 16.77 -10.25
C GLY A 45 -12.99 15.94 -9.55
N GLY A 46 -12.68 14.75 -9.02
CA GLY A 46 -13.66 13.92 -8.28
C GLY A 46 -14.27 14.58 -7.04
N LEU A 47 -13.68 15.68 -6.56
CA LEU A 47 -14.16 16.50 -5.45
C LEU A 47 -14.59 17.91 -5.90
N LYS A 48 -14.73 18.13 -7.22
CA LYS A 48 -15.19 19.42 -7.76
C LYS A 48 -16.64 19.65 -7.33
N GLY A 49 -16.86 20.70 -6.54
CA GLY A 49 -18.18 21.03 -5.99
C GLY A 49 -18.57 20.27 -4.72
N SER A 50 -17.69 19.43 -4.16
CA SER A 50 -17.94 18.77 -2.86
C SER A 50 -17.49 19.61 -1.66
N PHE A 51 -16.69 20.66 -1.89
CA PHE A 51 -16.28 21.60 -0.86
C PHE A 51 -16.84 22.98 -1.20
N TYR A 52 -17.43 23.60 -0.19
CA TYR A 52 -17.84 25.00 -0.23
C TYR A 52 -16.81 25.78 0.57
N MET A 53 -16.09 26.69 -0.10
CA MET A 53 -15.19 27.63 0.57
C MET A 53 -16.00 28.81 1.08
N ALA A 54 -15.62 29.35 2.24
CA ALA A 54 -16.17 30.61 2.71
C ALA A 54 -15.69 31.76 1.81
N ASP A 55 -16.50 32.81 1.69
CA ASP A 55 -16.21 33.96 0.81
C ASP A 55 -14.94 34.72 1.22
N ASP A 56 -14.45 34.51 2.44
CA ASP A 56 -13.25 35.11 3.02
C ASP A 56 -12.05 34.17 3.10
N PHE A 57 -12.11 32.98 2.49
CA PHE A 57 -11.02 31.99 2.55
C PHE A 57 -9.66 32.55 2.09
N ASP A 58 -9.67 33.37 1.04
CA ASP A 58 -8.45 34.00 0.51
C ASP A 58 -8.03 35.26 1.28
N LYS A 59 -8.81 35.70 2.28
CA LYS A 59 -8.43 36.86 3.09
C LYS A 59 -7.34 36.45 4.09
N THR A 60 -6.27 37.23 4.10
CA THR A 60 -5.22 37.11 5.12
C THR A 60 -5.83 37.31 6.51
N PRO A 61 -5.61 36.39 7.46
CA PRO A 61 -6.04 36.61 8.83
C PRO A 61 -5.28 37.80 9.45
N GLU A 62 -5.95 38.58 10.31
CA GLU A 62 -5.40 39.81 10.90
C GLU A 62 -4.04 39.61 11.58
N CYS A 63 -3.82 38.46 12.21
CA CYS A 63 -2.56 38.10 12.87
C CYS A 63 -1.38 37.85 11.91
N PHE A 64 -1.61 37.86 10.60
CA PHE A 64 -0.59 37.71 9.57
C PHE A 64 -0.41 38.97 8.70
N GLU A 65 -1.17 40.05 8.93
CA GLU A 65 -1.03 41.30 8.17
C GLU A 65 0.36 41.93 8.31
N GLU A 66 1.01 41.77 9.47
CA GLU A 66 2.36 42.31 9.71
C GLU A 66 3.46 41.62 8.89
N TYR A 67 3.15 40.48 8.25
CA TYR A 67 4.12 39.63 7.55
C TYR A 67 3.90 39.57 6.02
N ILE A 68 2.93 40.31 5.49
CA ILE A 68 2.66 40.45 4.05
C ILE A 68 3.14 41.83 3.56
#